data_AF-A0A657IU68-F1
#
_entry.id   AF-A0A657IU68-F1
#
_cell.length_a   1.000
_cell.length_b   1.000
_cell.length_c   1.000
_cell.angle_alpha   90.00
_cell.angle_beta   90.00
_cell.angle_gamma   90.00
#
_symmetry.space_group_name_H-M   'P 1'
#
loop_
_entity.id
_entity.type
_entity.pdbx_description
1 polymer ?
#
loop_
_entity_poly.entity_id
_entity_poly.type
_entity_poly.pdbx_seq_one_letter_code
_entity_poly.pdbx_strand_id
1 'polypeptide(L)'
;MVCEHEEVAPEAVRLARGLGQDLGGIVTFLDPAEHDETVALISHVPQVMSSLLASRLRDTPLEALGLAGQGLRDTTRIAASAPGMWVQILAANAASVVRTLYGVRADLDRLIGTLEDPTADGARLDIAQLMSEGNAGVARIPRQARRLPEGLQRAHRARGRHPGADRPPCSPRSGSSA
;
A
#
# COMPACT_ATOMS: atom_id res chain seq x y z
N MET A 1 -8.36 4.01 4.19
CA MET A 1 -8.85 2.62 4.10
C MET A 1 -9.58 2.33 5.40
N VAL A 2 -10.62 1.52 5.38
CA VAL A 2 -11.31 1.03 6.58
C VAL A 2 -11.20 -0.48 6.58
N CYS A 3 -10.62 -1.05 7.64
CA CYS A 3 -10.51 -2.49 7.80
C CYS A 3 -11.69 -2.97 8.65
N GLU A 4 -12.61 -3.72 8.05
CA GLU A 4 -13.75 -4.29 8.77
C GLU A 4 -13.29 -5.51 9.58
N HIS A 5 -13.78 -5.62 10.81
CA HIS A 5 -13.54 -6.78 11.67
C HIS A 5 -14.87 -7.22 12.29
N GLU A 6 -15.08 -8.53 12.41
CA GLU A 6 -16.36 -9.11 12.83
C GLU A 6 -16.79 -8.68 14.23
N GLU A 7 -15.82 -8.37 15.09
CA GLU A 7 -16.05 -7.90 16.46
C GLU A 7 -16.45 -6.42 16.54
N VAL A 8 -16.33 -5.67 15.45
CA VAL A 8 -16.66 -4.23 15.43
C VAL A 8 -18.14 -4.05 15.10
N ALA A 9 -18.84 -3.29 15.96
CA ALA A 9 -20.25 -2.98 15.75
C ALA A 9 -20.49 -2.37 14.35
N PRO A 10 -21.47 -2.86 13.57
CA PRO A 10 -21.73 -2.36 12.22
C PRO A 10 -21.99 -0.85 12.15
N GLU A 11 -22.49 -0.26 13.23
CA GLU A 11 -22.68 1.19 13.35
C GLU A 11 -21.36 1.96 13.33
N ALA A 12 -20.34 1.48 14.05
CA ALA A 12 -19.02 2.12 14.10
C ALA A 12 -18.37 2.14 12.70
N VAL A 13 -18.49 1.05 11.95
CA VAL A 13 -18.01 0.97 10.56
C VAL A 13 -18.76 1.98 9.67
N ARG A 14 -20.08 2.09 9.82
CA ARG A 14 -20.89 3.07 9.06
C ARG A 14 -20.49 4.51 9.40
N LEU A 15 -20.25 4.81 10.67
CA LEU A 15 -19.84 6.13 11.14
C LEU A 15 -18.46 6.50 10.58
N ALA A 16 -17.48 5.58 10.67
CA ALA A 16 -16.15 5.79 10.12
C ALA A 16 -16.18 6.04 8.60
N ARG A 17 -17.03 5.30 7.88
CA ARG A 17 -17.26 5.54 6.45
C ARG A 17 -17.88 6.92 6.19
N GLY A 18 -18.94 7.27 6.93
CA GLY A 18 -19.63 8.56 6.78
C GLY A 18 -18.66 9.71 6.99
N LEU A 19 -17.91 9.68 8.10
CA LEU A 19 -16.89 10.68 8.40
C LEU A 19 -15.85 10.82 7.28
N GLY A 20 -15.33 9.70 6.76
CA GLY A 20 -14.37 9.73 5.66
C GLY A 20 -14.94 10.35 4.39
N GLN A 21 -16.23 10.11 4.09
CA GLN A 21 -16.92 10.68 2.94
C GLN A 21 -17.22 12.17 3.11
N ASP A 22 -17.63 12.58 4.31
CA ASP A 22 -17.91 13.98 4.65
C ASP A 22 -16.65 14.85 4.57
N LEU A 23 -15.48 14.27 4.88
CA LEU A 23 -14.16 14.91 4.70
C LEU A 23 -13.65 14.87 3.24
N GLY A 24 -14.46 14.40 2.28
CA GLY A 24 -14.10 14.32 0.86
C GLY A 24 -13.20 13.13 0.48
N GLY A 25 -13.01 12.18 1.40
CA GLY A 25 -12.19 10.99 1.18
C GLY A 25 -12.91 9.91 0.36
N ILE A 26 -12.13 9.17 -0.44
CA ILE A 26 -12.59 7.94 -1.08
C ILE A 26 -12.39 6.78 -0.10
N VAL A 27 -13.45 6.39 0.60
CA VAL A 27 -13.40 5.28 1.56
C VAL A 27 -13.36 3.95 0.81
N THR A 28 -12.31 3.17 1.08
CA THR A 28 -12.08 1.83 0.53
C THR A 28 -12.04 0.84 1.68
N PHE A 29 -12.71 -0.30 1.50
CA PHE A 29 -12.74 -1.40 2.46
C PHE A 29 -11.75 -2.47 2.06
N LEU A 30 -10.99 -2.96 3.02
CA LEU A 30 -10.00 -4.03 2.85
C LEU A 30 -10.08 -4.95 4.07
N ASP A 31 -9.70 -6.21 3.87
CA ASP A 31 -9.34 -7.07 5.00
C ASP A 31 -8.07 -6.51 5.71
N PRO A 32 -7.89 -6.67 7.03
CA PRO A 32 -6.69 -6.21 7.72
C PRO A 32 -5.37 -6.73 7.11
N ALA A 33 -5.32 -7.99 6.69
CA ALA A 33 -4.12 -8.55 6.06
C ALA A 33 -3.90 -7.96 4.66
N GLU A 34 -4.97 -7.78 3.89
CA GLU A 34 -4.90 -7.13 2.57
C GLU A 34 -4.42 -5.66 2.68
N HIS A 35 -4.90 -4.94 3.70
CA HIS A 35 -4.41 -3.61 4.03
C HIS A 35 -2.90 -3.63 4.26
N ASP A 36 -2.43 -4.50 5.15
CA ASP A 36 -1.02 -4.56 5.56
C ASP A 36 -0.10 -4.92 4.40
N GLU A 37 -0.50 -5.88 3.55
CA GLU A 37 0.23 -6.21 2.32
C GLU A 37 0.26 -5.04 1.34
N THR A 38 -0.87 -4.36 1.18
CA THR A 38 -0.98 -3.21 0.29
C THR A 38 -0.08 -2.07 0.75
N VAL A 39 -0.17 -1.65 2.02
CA VAL A 39 0.62 -0.53 2.55
C VAL A 39 2.10 -0.87 2.70
N ALA A 40 2.45 -2.15 2.86
CA ALA A 40 3.85 -2.57 2.80
C ALA A 40 4.47 -2.19 1.44
N LEU A 41 3.79 -2.51 0.34
CA LEU A 41 4.27 -2.24 -1.02
C LEU A 41 4.20 -0.76 -1.38
N ILE A 42 3.09 -0.08 -1.11
CA ILE A 42 2.85 1.27 -1.66
C ILE A 42 3.29 2.41 -0.73
N SER A 43 3.69 2.11 0.52
CA SER A 43 4.05 3.12 1.53
C SER A 43 5.33 2.76 2.28
N HIS A 44 5.36 1.59 2.94
CA HIS A 44 6.45 1.27 3.87
C HIS A 44 7.77 0.99 3.15
N VAL A 45 7.77 0.13 2.13
CA VAL A 45 8.98 -0.16 1.35
C VAL A 45 9.51 1.09 0.64
N PRO A 46 8.69 1.94 -0.01
CA PRO A 46 9.16 3.22 -0.53
C PRO A 46 9.89 4.09 0.50
N GLN A 47 9.38 4.19 1.74
CA GLN A 47 10.08 4.88 2.82
C GLN A 47 11.43 4.24 3.16
N VAL A 48 11.47 2.91 3.27
CA VAL A 48 12.70 2.16 3.58
C VAL A 48 13.74 2.40 2.48
N MET A 49 13.35 2.28 1.20
CA MET A 49 14.24 2.52 0.07
C MET A 49 14.78 3.95 0.05
N SER A 50 13.91 4.94 0.31
CA SER A 50 14.31 6.34 0.44
C SER A 50 15.36 6.54 1.54
N SER A 51 15.12 5.94 2.72
CA SER A 51 16.01 6.04 3.89
C SER A 51 17.34 5.33 3.65
N LEU A 52 17.33 4.16 3.03
CA LEU A 52 18.53 3.40 2.68
C LEU A 52 19.39 4.16 1.67
N LEU A 53 18.79 4.72 0.61
CA LEU A 53 19.51 5.53 -0.36
C LEU A 53 20.10 6.78 0.29
N ALA A 54 19.31 7.53 1.06
CA ALA A 54 19.77 8.73 1.76
C ALA A 54 20.94 8.41 2.72
N SER A 55 20.93 7.24 3.37
CA SER A 55 22.01 6.84 4.28
C SER A 55 23.36 6.60 3.60
N ARG A 56 23.39 6.39 2.27
CA ARG A 56 24.63 6.32 1.47
C ARG A 56 25.26 7.69 1.24
N LEU A 57 24.52 8.77 1.48
CA LEU A 57 25.00 10.15 1.27
C LEU A 57 25.69 10.76 2.50
N ARG A 58 25.69 10.07 3.65
CA ARG A 58 26.14 10.64 4.94
C ARG A 58 27.58 11.13 4.91
N ASP A 59 28.44 10.42 4.20
CA ASP A 59 29.87 10.69 4.15
C ASP A 59 30.27 11.39 2.83
N THR A 60 29.29 11.81 2.02
CA THR A 60 29.53 12.50 0.75
C THR A 60 29.91 13.98 1.00
N PRO A 61 30.99 14.50 0.38
CA PRO A 61 31.34 15.91 0.49
C PRO A 61 30.22 16.85 0.06
N LEU A 62 30.05 17.98 0.77
CA LEU A 62 28.98 18.95 0.51
C LEU A 62 29.01 19.50 -0.92
N GLU A 63 30.19 19.69 -1.50
CA GLU A 63 30.36 20.14 -2.88
C GLU A 63 29.73 19.15 -3.88
N ALA A 64 29.93 17.84 -3.66
CA ALA A 64 29.31 16.79 -4.48
C ALA A 64 27.80 16.71 -4.26
N LEU A 65 27.31 16.93 -3.03
CA LEU A 65 25.87 17.03 -2.75
C LEU A 65 25.24 18.25 -3.43
N GLY A 66 26.01 19.32 -3.65
CA GLY A 66 25.60 20.49 -4.43
C GLY A 66 25.25 20.14 -5.89
N LEU A 67 25.84 19.08 -6.44
CA LEU A 67 25.58 18.59 -7.79
C LEU A 67 24.35 17.66 -7.88
N ALA A 68 23.68 17.38 -6.77
CA ALA A 68 22.52 16.49 -6.75
C ALA A 68 21.36 17.06 -7.58
N GLY A 69 21.00 16.32 -8.63
CA GLY A 69 19.84 16.60 -9.48
C GLY A 69 18.50 16.29 -8.80
N GLN A 70 17.41 16.69 -9.46
CA GLN A 70 16.05 16.56 -8.93
C GLN A 70 15.65 15.11 -8.62
N GLY A 71 16.08 14.14 -9.43
CA GLY A 71 15.74 12.72 -9.21
C GLY A 71 16.24 12.18 -7.86
N LEU A 72 17.44 12.57 -7.43
CA LEU A 72 17.94 12.20 -6.10
C LEU A 72 17.08 12.85 -5.02
N ARG A 73 16.80 14.15 -5.15
CA ARG A 73 15.99 14.92 -4.19
C ARG A 73 14.59 14.33 -4.02
N ASP A 74 13.94 13.94 -5.11
CA ASP A 74 12.61 13.33 -5.10
C ASP A 74 12.64 11.94 -4.45
N THR A 75 13.63 11.12 -4.80
CA THR A 75 13.77 9.75 -4.28
C THR A 75 14.08 9.75 -2.78
N THR A 76 14.87 10.71 -2.29
CA THR A 76 15.23 10.83 -0.87
C THR A 76 14.31 11.75 -0.08
N ARG A 77 13.31 12.38 -0.70
CA ARG A 77 12.46 13.40 -0.05
C ARG A 77 11.80 12.91 1.23
N ILE A 78 11.35 11.66 1.25
CA ILE A 78 10.62 11.08 2.39
C ILE A 78 11.55 10.46 3.45
N ALA A 79 12.86 10.34 3.18
CA ALA A 79 13.84 9.85 4.14
C ALA A 79 13.94 10.72 5.41
N ALA A 80 13.53 12.00 5.33
CA ALA A 80 13.49 12.93 6.46
C ALA A 80 12.32 12.72 7.43
N SER A 81 11.51 11.67 7.25
CA SER A 81 10.41 11.34 8.15
C SER A 81 10.88 10.97 9.56
N ALA A 82 10.04 11.21 10.58
CA ALA A 82 10.36 10.99 11.98
C ALA A 82 10.69 9.51 12.30
N PRO A 83 11.92 9.18 12.74
CA PRO A 83 12.32 7.78 12.98
C PRO A 83 11.46 7.07 14.03
N GLY A 84 11.06 7.76 15.10
CA GLY A 84 10.25 7.16 16.17
C GLY A 84 8.90 6.62 15.69
N MET A 85 8.26 7.30 14.74
CA MET A 85 7.02 6.85 14.11
C MET A 85 7.27 5.62 13.23
N TRP A 86 8.34 5.66 12.42
CA TRP A 86 8.64 4.58 11.48
C TRP A 86 9.10 3.30 12.15
N VAL A 87 9.73 3.37 13.33
CA VAL A 87 10.00 2.16 14.14
C VAL A 87 8.70 1.42 14.45
N GLN A 88 7.66 2.13 14.88
CA GLN A 88 6.38 1.51 15.22
C GLN A 88 5.67 0.95 13.98
N ILE A 89 5.67 1.70 12.87
CA ILE A 89 5.04 1.26 11.61
C ILE A 89 5.71 0.00 11.06
N LEU A 90 7.04 -0.01 11.02
CA LEU A 90 7.80 -1.14 10.48
C LEU A 90 7.72 -2.35 11.40
N ALA A 91 7.75 -2.17 12.73
CA ALA A 91 7.58 -3.26 13.68
C ALA A 91 6.17 -3.89 13.59
N ALA A 92 5.12 -3.06 13.46
CA ALA A 92 3.75 -3.53 13.38
C ALA A 92 3.45 -4.32 12.10
N ASN A 93 4.10 -4.00 10.98
CA ASN A 93 3.86 -4.66 9.68
C ASN A 93 5.13 -5.34 9.12
N ALA A 94 6.00 -5.85 10.00
CA ALA A 94 7.30 -6.39 9.62
C ALA A 94 7.19 -7.55 8.62
N ALA A 95 6.23 -8.46 8.82
CA ALA A 95 6.08 -9.64 7.99
C ALA A 95 5.81 -9.29 6.51
N SER A 96 4.89 -8.36 6.23
CA SER A 96 4.56 -7.96 4.86
C SER A 96 5.69 -7.14 4.23
N VAL A 97 6.32 -6.26 5.01
CA VAL A 97 7.51 -5.49 4.57
C VAL A 97 8.65 -6.44 4.17
N VAL A 98 8.95 -7.45 4.98
CA VAL A 98 10.00 -8.44 4.68
C VAL A 98 9.70 -9.19 3.39
N ARG A 99 8.45 -9.64 3.17
CA ARG A 99 8.06 -10.30 1.92
C ARG A 99 8.35 -9.43 0.70
N THR A 100 7.99 -8.15 0.73
CA THR A 100 8.27 -7.23 -0.37
C THR A 100 9.76 -6.95 -0.53
N LEU A 101 10.50 -6.75 0.57
CA LEU A 101 11.94 -6.51 0.53
C LEU A 101 12.74 -7.69 -0.05
N TYR A 102 12.29 -8.93 0.12
CA TYR A 102 12.93 -10.07 -0.54
C TYR A 102 12.85 -10.00 -2.06
N GLY A 103 11.72 -9.54 -2.62
CA GLY A 103 11.61 -9.28 -4.06
C GLY A 103 12.60 -8.21 -4.52
N VAL A 104 12.62 -7.07 -3.82
CA VAL A 104 13.57 -5.98 -4.10
C VAL A 104 15.02 -6.44 -4.02
N ARG A 105 15.36 -7.26 -3.02
CA ARG A 105 16.69 -7.83 -2.88
C ARG A 105 17.05 -8.72 -4.06
N ALA A 106 16.16 -9.61 -4.48
CA ALA A 106 16.42 -10.50 -5.62
C ALA A 106 16.66 -9.70 -6.91
N ASP A 107 15.87 -8.65 -7.16
CA ASP A 107 16.06 -7.76 -8.30
C ASP A 107 17.38 -6.99 -8.23
N LEU A 108 17.77 -6.54 -7.04
CA LEU A 108 19.05 -5.87 -6.81
C LEU A 108 20.24 -6.83 -7.01
N ASP A 109 20.16 -8.04 -6.47
CA ASP A 109 21.20 -9.06 -6.60
C ASP A 109 21.38 -9.46 -8.09
N ARG A 110 20.28 -9.57 -8.85
CA ARG A 110 20.31 -9.75 -10.33
C ARG A 110 21.05 -8.60 -11.00
N LEU A 111 20.67 -7.35 -10.71
CA LEU A 111 21.30 -6.18 -11.34
C LEU A 111 22.79 -6.09 -11.00
N ILE A 112 23.16 -6.34 -9.75
CA ILE A 112 24.56 -6.36 -9.32
C ILE A 112 25.34 -7.40 -10.12
N GLY A 113 24.86 -8.65 -10.17
CA GLY A 113 25.53 -9.71 -10.94
C GLY A 113 25.69 -9.37 -12.42
N THR A 114 24.68 -8.75 -13.03
CA THR A 114 24.76 -8.29 -14.43
C THR A 114 25.75 -7.12 -14.61
N LEU A 115 25.89 -6.24 -13.62
CA LEU A 115 26.80 -5.10 -13.66
C LEU A 115 28.26 -5.45 -13.28
N GLU A 116 28.51 -6.63 -12.71
CA GLU A 116 29.88 -7.13 -12.47
C GLU A 116 30.60 -7.48 -13.79
N ASP A 117 29.86 -7.91 -14.83
CA ASP A 117 30.35 -7.99 -16.22
C ASP A 117 29.28 -7.48 -17.21
N PRO A 118 29.19 -6.16 -17.44
CA PRO A 118 28.18 -5.57 -18.31
C PRO A 118 28.44 -5.83 -19.81
N THR A 119 29.56 -6.51 -20.14
CA THR A 119 29.94 -6.86 -21.51
C THR A 119 29.70 -8.33 -21.85
N ALA A 120 29.40 -9.16 -20.86
CA ALA A 120 29.00 -10.55 -21.07
C ALA A 120 27.80 -10.68 -22.01
N ASP A 121 27.72 -11.82 -22.69
CA ASP A 121 26.60 -12.14 -23.56
C ASP A 121 25.27 -12.04 -22.80
N GLY A 122 24.36 -11.22 -23.31
CA GLY A 122 23.04 -11.00 -22.71
C GLY A 122 22.95 -9.92 -21.63
N ALA A 123 24.07 -9.42 -21.08
CA ALA A 123 24.05 -8.46 -19.97
C ALA A 123 23.26 -7.18 -20.29
N ARG A 124 23.46 -6.62 -21.49
CA ARG A 124 22.73 -5.43 -21.95
C ARG A 124 21.22 -5.66 -22.08
N LEU A 125 20.83 -6.86 -22.53
CA LEU A 125 19.42 -7.24 -22.64
C LEU A 125 18.79 -7.38 -21.25
N ASP A 126 19.51 -8.00 -20.31
CA ASP A 126 19.05 -8.16 -18.92
C ASP A 126 18.83 -6.80 -18.23
N ILE A 127 19.77 -5.86 -18.39
CA ILE A 127 19.62 -4.47 -17.90
C ILE A 127 18.39 -3.82 -18.52
N ALA A 128 18.24 -3.91 -19.85
CA ALA A 128 17.10 -3.32 -20.55
C ALA A 128 15.76 -3.91 -20.09
N GLN A 129 15.73 -5.21 -19.80
CA GLN A 129 14.57 -5.90 -19.28
C GLN A 129 14.22 -5.40 -17.87
N LEU A 130 15.18 -5.34 -16.95
CA LEU A 130 14.95 -4.85 -15.59
C LEU A 130 14.42 -3.40 -15.59
N MET A 131 14.99 -2.53 -16.44
CA MET A 131 14.47 -1.16 -16.62
C MET A 131 13.03 -1.16 -17.17
N SER A 132 12.72 -2.06 -18.11
CA SER A 132 11.39 -2.16 -18.72
C SER A 132 10.33 -2.69 -17.73
N GLU A 133 10.70 -3.60 -16.84
CA GLU A 133 9.85 -4.08 -15.74
C GLU A 133 9.47 -2.92 -14.81
N GLY A 134 10.43 -2.05 -14.46
CA GLY A 134 10.17 -0.81 -13.71
C GLY A 134 9.23 0.15 -14.43
N ASN A 135 9.46 0.39 -15.73
CA ASN A 135 8.59 1.23 -16.57
C ASN A 135 7.15 0.68 -16.64
N ALA A 136 6.99 -0.64 -16.74
CA ALA A 136 5.68 -1.29 -16.71
C ALA A 136 4.99 -1.10 -15.36
N GLY A 137 5.73 -1.13 -14.25
CA GLY A 137 5.22 -0.81 -12.92
C GLY A 137 4.67 0.63 -12.84
N VAL A 138 5.45 1.61 -13.30
CA VAL A 138 5.04 3.03 -13.34
C VAL A 138 3.79 3.23 -14.20
N ALA A 139 3.69 2.56 -15.35
CA ALA A 139 2.55 2.67 -16.26
C ALA A 139 1.21 2.21 -15.62
N ARG A 140 1.26 1.42 -14.55
CA ARG A 140 0.08 0.97 -13.80
C ARG A 140 -0.42 1.99 -12.77
N ILE A 141 0.35 3.03 -12.46
CA ILE A 141 -0.01 4.05 -11.47
C ILE A 141 -0.96 5.07 -12.13
N PRO A 142 -2.20 5.25 -11.63
CA PRO A 142 -3.14 6.21 -12.20
C PRO A 142 -2.62 7.66 -12.11
N ARG A 143 -2.75 8.43 -13.21
CA ARG A 143 -2.33 9.85 -13.27
C ARG A 143 -3.19 10.81 -12.44
N GLN A 144 -4.39 10.40 -12.05
CA GLN A 144 -5.28 11.11 -11.13
C GLN A 144 -5.90 10.09 -10.17
N ALA A 145 -6.13 10.48 -8.92
CA ALA A 145 -6.95 9.73 -7.96
C ALA A 145 -8.44 9.76 -8.40
N ARG A 146 -8.77 9.15 -9.54
CA ARG A 146 -10.16 8.95 -9.97
C ARG A 146 -10.69 7.66 -9.34
N ARG A 147 -11.96 7.73 -8.93
CA ARG A 147 -12.81 6.66 -8.36
C ARG A 147 -12.33 5.25 -8.71
N LEU A 148 -12.29 4.39 -7.69
CA LEU A 148 -12.08 2.94 -7.85
C LEU A 148 -12.97 2.36 -8.96
N PRO A 149 -12.46 1.43 -9.78
CA PRO A 149 -13.26 0.70 -10.76
C PRO A 149 -14.50 0.08 -10.13
N GLU A 150 -15.65 0.16 -10.79
CA GLU A 150 -16.94 -0.29 -10.26
C GLU A 150 -16.99 -1.77 -9.82
N GLY A 151 -16.04 -2.59 -10.28
CA GLY A 151 -15.91 -4.00 -9.91
C GLY A 151 -15.60 -4.23 -8.42
N LEU A 152 -14.79 -3.35 -7.81
CA LEU A 152 -14.38 -3.50 -6.40
C LEU A 152 -15.50 -3.08 -5.43
N GLN A 153 -16.43 -2.21 -5.89
CA GLN A 153 -17.63 -1.83 -5.14
C GLN A 153 -18.70 -2.94 -5.10
N ARG A 154 -18.71 -3.85 -6.08
CA ARG A 154 -19.69 -4.94 -6.19
C ARG A 154 -19.31 -6.16 -5.32
N ALA A 155 -18.03 -6.46 -5.17
CA ALA A 155 -17.56 -7.58 -4.35
C ALA A 155 -17.94 -7.45 -2.86
N HIS A 156 -17.97 -6.22 -2.32
CA HIS A 156 -18.36 -5.96 -0.93
C HIS A 156 -19.86 -6.17 -0.67
N ARG A 157 -20.72 -5.85 -1.64
CA ARG A 157 -22.18 -6.06 -1.51
C ARG A 157 -22.58 -7.54 -1.51
N ALA A 158 -21.77 -8.41 -2.10
CA ALA A 158 -22.06 -9.84 -2.18
C ALA A 158 -21.73 -10.57 -0.87
N ARG A 159 -20.73 -10.11 -0.10
CA ARG A 159 -20.32 -10.73 1.18
C ARG A 159 -21.14 -10.28 2.39
N GLY A 160 -21.87 -9.16 2.29
CA GLY A 160 -22.70 -8.62 3.38
C GLY A 160 -24.12 -9.21 3.52
N ARG A 161 -24.48 -10.27 2.79
CA ARG A 161 -25.79 -10.94 2.98
C ARG A 161 -25.67 -12.04 4.05
N HIS A 162 -25.98 -11.68 5.29
CA HIS A 162 -26.22 -12.66 6.35
C HIS A 162 -27.49 -13.47 6.03
N PRO A 163 -27.49 -14.81 6.09
CA PRO A 163 -28.69 -15.63 5.96
C PRO A 163 -29.50 -15.55 7.25
N GLY A 164 -30.27 -14.48 7.43
CA GLY A 164 -31.09 -14.30 8.64
C GLY A 164 -32.15 -13.21 8.59
N ALA A 165 -32.27 -12.45 7.49
CA ALA A 165 -33.14 -11.28 7.43
C ALA A 165 -34.61 -11.56 7.04
N ASP A 166 -34.97 -12.80 6.68
CA ASP A 166 -36.34 -13.15 6.25
C ASP A 166 -37.12 -13.94 7.33
N ARG A 167 -37.24 -13.38 8.54
CA ARG A 167 -38.29 -13.83 9.47
C ARG A 167 -39.47 -12.85 9.38
N PRO A 168 -40.68 -13.31 9.02
CA PRO A 168 -41.85 -12.42 8.96
C PRO A 168 -42.22 -11.92 10.36
N PRO A 169 -42.74 -10.68 10.48
CA PRO A 169 -43.11 -10.11 11.77
C PRO A 169 -44.30 -10.86 12.39
N CYS A 170 -44.20 -11.20 13.68
CA CYS A 170 -45.31 -11.74 14.47
C CYS A 170 -46.47 -10.75 14.51
N SER A 171 -47.66 -11.22 14.15
CA SER A 171 -48.91 -10.46 14.21
C SER A 171 -49.35 -10.19 15.67
N PRO A 172 -49.92 -9.00 15.96
CA PRO A 172 -50.39 -8.68 17.30
C PRO A 172 -51.68 -9.44 17.62
N ARG A 173 -51.72 -10.10 18.78
CA ARG A 173 -52.94 -10.69 19.33
C ARG A 173 -53.89 -9.58 19.77
N SER A 174 -55.08 -9.54 19.16
CA SER A 174 -56.23 -8.78 19.64
C SER A 174 -56.78 -9.45 20.90
N GLY A 175 -56.79 -8.72 22.01
CA GLY A 175 -57.50 -9.09 23.24
C GLY A 175 -58.66 -8.13 23.45
N SER A 176 -59.87 -8.62 23.21
CA SER A 176 -61.14 -7.96 23.52
C SER A 176 -61.40 -7.95 25.03
N SER A 177 -62.03 -6.86 25.48
CA SER A 177 -62.62 -6.66 26.80
C SER A 177 -63.66 -7.72 27.19
N ALA A 178 -63.64 -8.10 28.48
CA ALA A 178 -64.80 -8.26 29.37
C ALA A 178 -64.30 -8.15 30.82
#